data_AF-A0A2W2AKB5-F1
#
_entry.id   AF-A0A2W2AKB5-F1
#
_cell.length_a   1.000
_cell.length_b   1.000
_cell.length_c   1.000
_cell.angle_alpha   90.00
_cell.angle_beta   90.00
_cell.angle_gamma   90.00
#
_symmetry.space_group_name_H-M   'P 1'
#
loop_
_entity.id
_entity.type
_entity.pdbx_description
1 polymer ?
#
loop_
_entity_poly.entity_id
_entity_poly.type
_entity_poly.pdbx_seq_one_letter_code
_entity_poly.pdbx_strand_id
1 'polypeptide(L)'
;MKHLVMALVAASVALSIPAAAQVRMPQPAPEMDPDMRMPVPGPGGGVKGCWRAKQPLYGQYRLSFCLNRGSDGGYQVDGGKLSCGGDLDWQRNGNQVDIRMNRGRCNRNTDWSRDRISCTIDLYGAAPGEAALIPAQVRMPVPGGGGVSEISRLNCVYRPATGPYGPVRFIAKRDY
;
A
#
# COMPACT_ATOMS: atom_id res chain seq x y z
N MET A 1 0.44 -50.76 56.68
CA MET A 1 0.28 -52.15 56.21
C MET A 1 -0.03 -52.04 54.72
N LYS A 2 0.96 -52.02 53.82
CA LYS A 2 1.72 -53.16 53.23
C LYS A 2 0.81 -54.28 52.70
N HIS A 3 1.20 -54.82 51.54
CA HIS A 3 0.60 -55.87 50.68
C HIS A 3 -0.17 -55.32 49.46
N LEU A 4 0.03 -55.74 48.20
CA LEU A 4 1.04 -56.58 47.52
C LEU A 4 0.69 -56.51 46.00
N VAL A 5 1.71 -56.43 45.11
CA VAL A 5 1.90 -57.22 43.87
C VAL A 5 0.75 -57.27 42.83
N MET A 6 0.86 -56.61 41.67
CA MET A 6 1.53 -57.06 40.41
C MET A 6 0.74 -58.13 39.63
N ALA A 7 0.22 -57.76 38.45
CA ALA A 7 0.04 -58.68 37.32
C ALA A 7 -0.08 -57.89 36.00
N LEU A 8 0.88 -58.12 35.10
CA LEU A 8 0.87 -57.77 33.69
C LEU A 8 -0.30 -58.44 32.96
N VAL A 9 -0.98 -57.71 32.07
CA VAL A 9 -1.42 -58.25 30.77
C VAL A 9 -1.22 -57.17 29.71
N ALA A 10 -0.21 -57.37 28.88
CA ALA A 10 -0.02 -56.63 27.64
C ALA A 10 -0.97 -57.21 26.59
N ALA A 11 -1.88 -56.38 26.04
CA ALA A 11 -2.67 -56.72 24.87
C ALA A 11 -2.54 -55.58 23.86
N SER A 12 -1.58 -55.74 22.97
CA SER A 12 -1.35 -54.89 21.80
C SER A 12 -2.51 -55.04 20.82
N VAL A 13 -3.42 -54.07 20.76
CA VAL A 13 -4.40 -53.97 19.68
C VAL A 13 -3.93 -52.88 18.72
N ALA A 14 -3.28 -53.33 17.64
CA ALA A 14 -2.97 -52.49 16.49
C ALA A 14 -4.28 -52.14 15.77
N LEU A 15 -4.84 -50.97 16.08
CA LEU A 15 -5.93 -50.39 15.28
C LEU A 15 -5.32 -49.68 14.08
N SER A 16 -5.37 -50.37 12.94
CA SER A 16 -5.21 -49.84 11.60
C SER A 16 -6.15 -48.65 11.38
N ILE A 17 -5.58 -47.44 11.37
CA ILE A 17 -6.29 -46.22 11.00
C ILE A 17 -6.49 -46.25 9.48
N PRO A 18 -7.73 -46.29 8.96
CA PRO A 18 -7.95 -46.11 7.53
C PRO A 18 -7.53 -44.69 7.15
N ALA A 19 -6.65 -44.58 6.17
CA ALA A 19 -6.24 -43.32 5.57
C ALA A 19 -7.49 -42.64 4.97
N ALA A 20 -8.05 -41.67 5.69
CA ALA A 20 -9.05 -40.78 5.14
C ALA A 20 -8.37 -39.92 4.06
N ALA A 21 -8.63 -40.24 2.80
CA ALA A 21 -8.29 -39.40 1.67
C ALA A 21 -8.89 -38.02 1.90
N GLN A 22 -8.03 -37.05 2.22
CA GLN A 22 -8.44 -35.66 2.38
C GLN A 22 -8.85 -35.14 1.01
N VAL A 23 -10.16 -35.09 0.75
CA VAL A 23 -10.72 -34.36 -0.39
C VAL A 23 -10.31 -32.91 -0.20
N ARG A 24 -9.27 -32.49 -0.92
CA ARG A 24 -8.91 -31.07 -1.08
C ARG A 24 -10.13 -30.37 -1.66
N MET A 25 -10.87 -29.65 -0.82
CA MET A 25 -11.87 -28.72 -1.31
C MET A 25 -11.17 -27.75 -2.26
N PRO A 26 -11.74 -27.45 -3.44
CA PRO A 26 -11.22 -26.39 -4.29
C PRO A 26 -11.19 -25.11 -3.45
N GLN A 27 -10.01 -24.49 -3.30
CA GLN A 27 -9.95 -23.13 -2.76
C GLN A 27 -10.79 -22.23 -3.67
N PRO A 28 -11.66 -21.37 -3.11
CA PRO A 28 -12.29 -20.31 -3.89
C PRO A 28 -11.18 -19.54 -4.60
N ALA A 29 -11.26 -19.43 -5.93
CA ALA A 29 -10.36 -18.57 -6.67
C ALA A 29 -10.40 -17.17 -6.06
N PRO A 30 -9.26 -16.46 -5.96
CA PRO A 30 -9.27 -15.07 -5.55
C PRO A 30 -10.26 -14.31 -6.43
N GLU A 31 -11.26 -13.69 -5.81
CA GLU A 31 -12.23 -12.87 -6.51
C GLU A 31 -11.47 -11.71 -7.15
N MET A 32 -11.31 -11.78 -8.47
CA MET A 32 -10.66 -10.72 -9.23
C MET A 32 -11.62 -9.53 -9.27
N ASP A 33 -11.22 -8.45 -8.61
CA ASP A 33 -11.89 -7.16 -8.66
C ASP A 33 -12.17 -6.78 -10.14
N PRO A 34 -13.44 -6.64 -10.55
CA PRO A 34 -13.82 -6.39 -11.95
C PRO A 34 -13.42 -5.00 -12.46
N ASP A 35 -12.88 -4.12 -11.63
CA ASP A 35 -12.34 -2.82 -12.06
C ASP A 35 -10.87 -2.87 -12.54
N MET A 36 -10.36 -4.05 -12.92
CA MET A 36 -9.07 -4.21 -13.58
C MET A 36 -9.12 -3.75 -15.06
N ARG A 37 -9.60 -2.53 -15.32
CA ARG A 37 -9.41 -1.84 -16.61
C ARG A 37 -8.00 -1.26 -16.63
N MET A 38 -7.12 -1.88 -17.42
CA MET A 38 -5.75 -1.42 -17.65
C MET A 38 -5.79 -0.09 -18.43
N PRO A 39 -5.41 1.06 -17.85
CA PRO A 39 -5.45 2.33 -18.57
C PRO A 39 -4.27 2.44 -19.54
N VAL A 40 -4.54 3.01 -20.72
CA VAL A 40 -3.58 3.20 -21.81
C VAL A 40 -2.54 4.28 -21.45
N PRO A 41 -1.24 4.13 -21.77
CA PRO A 41 -0.21 5.09 -21.38
C PRO A 41 -0.42 6.47 -22.02
N GLY A 42 -0.72 7.47 -21.18
CA GLY A 42 -0.51 8.87 -21.53
C GLY A 42 0.99 9.21 -21.50
N PRO A 43 1.49 10.17 -22.29
CA PRO A 43 2.92 10.46 -22.49
C PRO A 43 3.57 11.21 -21.29
N GLY A 44 3.42 10.68 -20.08
CA GLY A 44 3.89 11.25 -18.83
C GLY A 44 4.36 10.19 -17.84
N GLY A 45 5.17 9.23 -18.31
CA GLY A 45 5.75 8.18 -17.47
C GLY A 45 6.58 8.75 -16.31
N GLY A 46 6.03 8.73 -15.10
CA GLY A 46 6.68 9.22 -13.89
C GLY A 46 5.73 9.36 -12.70
N VAL A 47 6.18 10.04 -11.64
CA VAL A 47 5.41 10.29 -10.41
C VAL A 47 4.23 11.27 -10.58
N LYS A 48 4.10 11.87 -11.76
CA LYS A 48 3.03 12.81 -12.08
C LYS A 48 1.68 12.12 -12.09
N GLY A 49 0.62 12.84 -11.76
CA GLY A 49 -0.75 12.33 -11.64
C GLY A 49 -1.29 12.41 -10.22
N CYS A 50 -2.51 11.92 -10.04
CA CYS A 50 -3.19 11.91 -8.75
C CYS A 50 -2.86 10.65 -7.94
N TRP A 51 -2.79 10.82 -6.64
CA TRP A 51 -2.37 9.84 -5.66
C TRP A 51 -3.30 9.90 -4.46
N ARG A 52 -3.62 8.73 -3.93
CA ARG A 52 -4.46 8.58 -2.75
C ARG A 52 -3.74 7.79 -1.68
N ALA A 53 -3.71 8.34 -0.46
CA ALA A 53 -3.22 7.64 0.70
C ALA A 53 -4.12 6.44 1.01
N LYS A 54 -3.53 5.24 1.13
CA LYS A 54 -4.24 4.02 1.52
C LYS A 54 -4.63 4.05 2.98
N GLN A 55 -3.71 4.46 3.85
CA GLN A 55 -3.95 4.62 5.27
C GLN A 55 -4.49 6.04 5.55
N PRO A 56 -5.45 6.19 6.49
CA PRO A 56 -5.83 7.51 6.98
C PRO A 56 -4.71 8.13 7.80
N LEU A 57 -4.54 9.44 7.67
CA LEU A 57 -3.72 10.27 8.55
C LEU A 57 -4.48 10.54 9.84
N TYR A 58 -3.81 10.32 10.97
CA TYR A 58 -4.35 10.60 12.31
C TYR A 58 -5.78 10.05 12.51
N GLY A 59 -5.96 8.78 12.15
CA GLY A 59 -7.19 8.01 12.36
C GLY A 59 -8.23 8.20 11.26
N GLN A 60 -8.67 9.43 10.99
CA GLN A 60 -9.88 9.67 10.20
C GLN A 60 -9.69 10.51 8.93
N TYR A 61 -8.53 11.14 8.74
CA TYR A 61 -8.29 12.04 7.62
C TYR A 61 -7.72 11.30 6.43
N ARG A 62 -8.40 11.35 5.28
CA ARG A 62 -7.95 10.74 4.03
C ARG A 62 -7.32 11.82 3.18
N LEU A 63 -6.06 11.62 2.82
CA LEU A 63 -5.31 12.52 1.96
C LEU A 63 -5.32 11.99 0.52
N SER A 64 -5.65 12.86 -0.42
CA SER A 64 -5.34 12.71 -1.84
C SER A 64 -4.53 13.92 -2.33
N PHE A 65 -3.70 13.73 -3.34
CA PHE A 65 -2.90 14.79 -3.92
C PHE A 65 -2.57 14.52 -5.38
N CYS A 66 -2.49 15.57 -6.18
CA CYS A 66 -2.15 15.51 -7.60
C CYS A 66 -0.86 16.28 -7.86
N LEU A 67 0.08 15.63 -8.55
CA LEU A 67 1.35 16.21 -8.96
C LEU A 67 1.24 16.60 -10.45
N ASN A 68 1.13 17.91 -10.72
CA ASN A 68 0.92 18.44 -12.07
C ASN A 68 2.22 18.53 -12.86
N ARG A 69 2.14 19.02 -14.10
CA ARG A 69 3.30 19.25 -14.95
C ARG A 69 4.05 20.49 -14.48
N GLY A 70 5.11 20.29 -13.70
CA GLY A 70 5.96 21.36 -13.21
C GLY A 70 6.43 21.06 -11.79
N SER A 71 6.33 22.06 -10.93
CA SER A 71 6.58 21.95 -9.49
C SER A 71 5.33 22.23 -8.67
N ASP A 72 4.15 22.20 -9.28
CA ASP A 72 2.85 22.56 -8.74
C ASP A 72 1.90 21.35 -8.67
N GLY A 73 0.86 21.48 -7.87
CA GLY A 73 -0.15 20.45 -7.69
C GLY A 73 -1.25 20.89 -6.74
N GLY A 74 -2.15 19.98 -6.43
CA GLY A 74 -3.22 20.18 -5.44
C GLY A 74 -3.29 19.03 -4.46
N TYR A 75 -3.86 19.28 -3.28
CA TYR A 75 -4.21 18.23 -2.34
C TYR A 75 -5.63 18.43 -1.82
N GLN A 76 -6.20 17.32 -1.35
CA GLN A 76 -7.44 17.31 -0.63
C GLN A 76 -7.32 16.42 0.61
N VAL A 77 -7.87 16.90 1.73
CA VAL A 77 -7.98 16.13 2.96
C VAL A 77 -9.43 16.10 3.39
N ASP A 78 -10.00 14.90 3.45
CA ASP A 78 -11.39 14.70 3.85
C ASP A 78 -11.48 13.73 5.02
N GLY A 79 -12.36 14.00 5.98
CA GLY A 79 -12.60 13.11 7.12
C GLY A 79 -12.90 13.87 8.40
N GLY A 80 -13.53 13.22 9.38
CA GLY A 80 -13.87 13.88 10.65
C GLY A 80 -14.76 15.12 10.50
N LYS A 81 -15.63 15.15 9.46
CA LYS A 81 -16.46 16.30 9.04
C LYS A 81 -15.67 17.53 8.52
N LEU A 82 -14.37 17.36 8.32
CA LEU A 82 -13.47 18.32 7.70
C LEU A 82 -13.32 17.96 6.22
N SER A 83 -13.35 18.97 5.36
CA SER A 83 -12.94 18.87 3.97
C SER A 83 -12.07 20.08 3.68
N CYS A 84 -10.81 19.82 3.35
CA CYS A 84 -9.78 20.82 3.12
C CYS A 84 -9.21 20.64 1.72
N GLY A 85 -8.97 21.75 1.03
CA GLY A 85 -8.27 21.75 -0.24
C GLY A 85 -7.22 22.86 -0.27
N GLY A 86 -6.14 22.61 -0.98
CA GLY A 86 -5.11 23.61 -1.21
C GLY A 86 -4.11 23.18 -2.27
N ASP A 87 -3.24 24.11 -2.62
CA ASP A 87 -2.16 23.84 -3.56
C ASP A 87 -0.99 23.16 -2.85
N LEU A 88 -0.17 22.43 -3.61
CA LEU A 88 1.11 21.93 -3.16
C LEU A 88 2.19 22.32 -4.15
N ASP A 89 3.41 22.42 -3.62
CA ASP A 89 4.61 22.43 -4.43
C ASP A 89 5.27 21.07 -4.33
N TRP A 90 5.87 20.59 -5.41
CA TRP A 90 6.59 19.32 -5.39
C TRP A 90 7.86 19.38 -6.23
N GLN A 91 8.81 18.52 -5.86
CA GLN A 91 10.04 18.31 -6.60
C GLN A 91 10.43 16.84 -6.52
N ARG A 92 11.22 16.38 -7.50
CA ARG A 92 11.73 15.03 -7.56
C ARG A 92 13.25 15.05 -7.66
N ASN A 93 13.88 14.35 -6.73
CA ASN A 93 15.32 14.12 -6.66
C ASN A 93 15.57 12.61 -6.79
N GLY A 94 15.73 12.14 -8.04
CA GLY A 94 15.90 10.71 -8.33
C GLY A 94 14.69 9.87 -7.89
N ASN A 95 14.85 9.06 -6.85
CA ASN A 95 13.79 8.21 -6.28
C ASN A 95 13.04 8.86 -5.12
N GLN A 96 13.42 10.07 -4.71
CA GLN A 96 12.72 10.82 -3.68
C GLN A 96 11.82 11.88 -4.31
N VAL A 97 10.61 12.00 -3.79
CA VAL A 97 9.65 13.04 -4.13
C VAL A 97 9.39 13.84 -2.85
N ASP A 98 9.72 15.11 -2.86
CA ASP A 98 9.44 16.00 -1.74
C ASP A 98 8.29 16.91 -2.13
N ILE A 99 7.26 16.90 -1.28
CA ILE A 99 6.02 17.63 -1.46
C ILE A 99 5.87 18.59 -0.28
N ARG A 100 5.55 19.84 -0.59
CA ARG A 100 5.23 20.88 0.39
C ARG A 100 3.79 21.30 0.15
N MET A 101 2.92 20.99 1.10
CA MET A 101 1.53 21.43 1.07
C MET A 101 1.48 22.89 1.46
N ASN A 102 0.79 23.72 0.70
CA ASN A 102 0.49 25.09 1.12
C ASN A 102 -0.69 25.08 2.09
N ARG A 103 -0.90 26.20 2.79
CA ARG A 103 -2.03 26.33 3.70
C ARG A 103 -3.32 26.19 2.89
N GLY A 104 -4.13 25.19 3.22
CA GLY A 104 -5.38 24.89 2.52
C GLY A 104 -6.58 25.34 3.34
N ARG A 105 -7.63 25.81 2.68
CA ARG A 105 -8.85 26.24 3.37
C ARG A 105 -9.74 25.04 3.62
N CYS A 106 -10.32 24.94 4.81
CA CYS A 106 -11.32 23.94 5.14
C CYS A 106 -12.70 24.58 5.38
N ASN A 107 -13.75 23.76 5.26
CA ASN A 107 -15.17 24.13 5.40
C ASN A 107 -15.61 24.78 6.73
N ARG A 108 -14.78 24.81 7.79
CA ARG A 108 -15.16 25.29 9.15
C ARG A 108 -14.30 26.44 9.67
N ASN A 109 -13.89 27.38 8.81
CA ASN A 109 -12.95 28.47 9.16
C ASN A 109 -11.65 27.96 9.80
N THR A 110 -11.29 26.72 9.51
CA THR A 110 -10.04 26.08 9.91
C THR A 110 -9.21 25.94 8.67
N ASP A 111 -7.91 26.13 8.79
CA ASP A 111 -6.99 25.90 7.69
C ASP A 111 -6.16 24.65 7.95
N TRP A 112 -5.88 23.90 6.89
CA TRP A 112 -4.88 22.84 6.92
C TRP A 112 -3.49 23.48 6.93
N SER A 113 -2.60 22.99 7.79
CA SER A 113 -1.26 23.56 7.97
C SER A 113 -0.36 23.33 6.77
N ARG A 114 0.74 24.10 6.71
CA ARG A 114 1.75 24.00 5.63
C ARG A 114 2.65 22.78 5.86
N ASP A 115 2.09 21.60 5.63
CA ASP A 115 2.71 20.32 5.99
C ASP A 115 3.66 19.82 4.90
N ARG A 116 4.50 18.84 5.23
CA ARG A 116 5.50 18.28 4.32
C ARG A 116 5.29 16.78 4.16
N ILE A 117 5.45 16.30 2.94
CA ILE A 117 5.41 14.88 2.64
C ILE A 117 6.68 14.52 1.88
N SER A 118 7.42 13.54 2.37
CA SER A 118 8.55 12.97 1.65
C SER A 118 8.17 11.55 1.24
N CYS A 119 8.18 11.28 -0.07
CA CYS A 119 7.87 9.98 -0.63
C CYS A 119 9.11 9.37 -1.29
N THR A 120 9.20 8.05 -1.24
CA THR A 120 10.17 7.27 -2.01
C THR A 120 9.40 6.44 -3.04
N ILE A 121 9.90 6.47 -4.27
CA ILE A 121 9.35 5.70 -5.39
C ILE A 121 9.66 4.23 -5.16
N ASP A 122 8.62 3.42 -5.06
CA ASP A 122 8.74 1.98 -4.94
C ASP A 122 8.75 1.37 -6.36
N LEU A 123 9.94 1.24 -6.94
CA LEU A 123 10.14 0.73 -8.31
C LEU A 123 10.02 -0.80 -8.39
N TYR A 124 10.01 -1.48 -7.24
CA TYR A 124 9.93 -2.94 -7.15
C TYR A 124 8.58 -3.28 -6.53
N GLY A 125 7.64 -3.76 -7.33
CA GLY A 125 6.29 -4.16 -6.91
C GLY A 125 6.26 -5.40 -6.02
N ALA A 126 7.04 -5.45 -4.94
CA ALA A 126 7.02 -6.51 -3.95
C ALA A 126 6.95 -5.88 -2.55
N ALA A 127 5.78 -5.97 -1.92
CA ALA A 127 5.66 -5.67 -0.50
C ALA A 127 6.49 -6.66 0.33
N PRO A 128 7.04 -6.26 1.50
CA PRO A 128 7.62 -7.23 2.43
C PRO A 128 6.49 -8.10 2.98
N GLY A 129 6.45 -9.38 2.60
CA GLY A 129 5.51 -10.37 3.12
C GLY A 129 4.58 -11.03 2.09
N GLU A 130 4.56 -10.55 0.84
CA GLU A 130 3.98 -11.32 -0.26
C GLU A 130 5.07 -12.21 -0.84
N ALA A 131 4.86 -13.53 -0.78
CA ALA A 131 5.72 -14.49 -1.43
C ALA A 131 5.80 -14.11 -2.92
N ALA A 132 6.92 -13.54 -3.32
CA ALA A 132 7.32 -13.46 -4.71
C ALA A 132 7.52 -14.90 -5.19
N LEU A 133 6.43 -15.56 -5.57
CA LEU A 133 6.48 -16.55 -6.62
C LEU A 133 6.95 -15.76 -7.84
N ILE A 134 8.26 -15.68 -8.01
CA ILE A 134 8.88 -15.30 -9.26
C ILE A 134 8.58 -16.48 -10.18
N PRO A 135 7.61 -16.45 -11.12
CA PRO A 135 7.69 -17.38 -12.21
C PRO A 135 9.00 -17.03 -12.92
N ALA A 136 9.91 -18.01 -12.99
CA ALA A 136 11.15 -17.93 -13.74
C ALA A 136 10.86 -17.71 -15.23
N GLN A 137 10.51 -16.47 -15.56
CA GLN A 137 10.50 -15.93 -16.91
C GLN A 137 11.14 -14.56 -16.77
N VAL A 138 12.46 -14.63 -16.61
CA VAL A 138 13.42 -13.60 -16.98
C VAL A 138 13.02 -13.13 -18.38
N ARG A 139 12.22 -12.06 -18.46
CA ARG A 139 12.03 -11.33 -19.71
C ARG A 139 13.30 -10.52 -19.90
N MET A 140 14.15 -10.98 -20.83
CA MET A 140 15.32 -10.23 -21.29
C MET A 140 14.94 -8.78 -21.64
N PRO A 141 15.87 -7.81 -21.49
CA PRO A 141 15.63 -6.44 -21.91
C PRO A 141 15.34 -6.43 -23.41
N VAL A 142 14.12 -6.04 -23.80
CA VAL A 142 13.75 -5.83 -25.21
C VAL A 142 14.34 -4.49 -25.64
N PRO A 143 15.33 -4.44 -26.55
CA PRO A 143 15.80 -3.17 -27.10
C PRO A 143 14.77 -2.73 -28.14
N GLY A 144 13.98 -1.69 -27.84
CA GLY A 144 13.11 -1.04 -28.83
C GLY A 144 11.65 -0.77 -28.44
N GLY A 145 11.21 -1.11 -27.22
CA GLY A 145 9.88 -0.74 -26.72
C GLY A 145 10.00 0.25 -25.57
N GLY A 146 9.62 1.52 -25.78
CA GLY A 146 9.64 2.58 -24.76
C GLY A 146 8.63 2.36 -23.63
N GLY A 147 8.83 1.31 -22.83
CA GLY A 147 8.10 1.04 -21.61
C GLY A 147 8.57 1.98 -20.51
N VAL A 148 7.93 3.13 -20.39
CA VAL A 148 8.05 3.95 -19.18
C VAL A 148 7.61 3.09 -17.99
N SER A 149 8.52 2.78 -17.07
CA SER A 149 8.17 2.08 -15.83
C SER A 149 7.06 2.86 -15.12
N GLU A 150 5.84 2.32 -15.12
CA GLU A 150 4.72 2.97 -14.47
C GLU A 150 4.89 2.90 -12.97
N ILE A 151 5.05 4.06 -12.33
CA ILE A 151 5.10 4.14 -10.88
C ILE A 151 3.65 4.05 -10.39
N SER A 152 3.35 2.95 -9.70
CA SER A 152 2.02 2.65 -9.15
C SER A 152 1.94 2.87 -7.63
N ARG A 153 3.09 3.00 -6.96
CA ARG A 153 3.19 3.06 -5.49
C ARG A 153 4.27 4.04 -5.01
N LEU A 154 3.91 4.81 -3.99
CA LEU A 154 4.82 5.68 -3.24
C LEU A 154 4.80 5.31 -1.76
N ASN A 155 5.97 5.19 -1.14
CA ASN A 155 6.09 5.06 0.31
C ASN A 155 6.37 6.43 0.91
N CYS A 156 5.42 6.98 1.66
CA CYS A 156 5.42 8.38 2.05
C CYS A 156 5.50 8.56 3.57
N VAL A 157 6.14 9.65 3.99
CA VAL A 157 6.19 10.13 5.37
C VAL A 157 5.58 11.52 5.41
N TYR A 158 4.44 11.63 6.09
CA TYR A 158 3.77 12.87 6.41
C TYR A 158 4.42 13.53 7.63
N ARG A 159 4.71 14.83 7.56
CA ARG A 159 5.26 15.63 8.66
C ARG A 159 4.40 16.88 8.87
N PRO A 160 3.64 16.95 9.98
CA PRO A 160 2.83 18.12 10.27
C PRO A 160 3.74 19.29 10.65
N ALA A 161 3.38 20.51 10.24
CA ALA A 161 4.10 21.72 10.63
C ALA A 161 3.70 22.24 12.01
N THR A 162 2.52 21.85 12.50
CA THR A 162 1.93 22.37 13.74
C THR A 162 1.13 21.29 14.47
N GLY A 163 0.91 21.48 15.78
CA GLY A 163 0.09 20.61 16.62
C GLY A 163 0.88 19.51 17.33
N PRO A 164 0.21 18.69 18.16
CA PRO A 164 0.85 17.62 18.95
C PRO A 164 1.16 16.36 18.12
N TYR A 165 0.89 16.39 16.82
CA TYR A 165 0.98 15.23 15.95
C TYR A 165 2.44 14.97 15.52
N GLY A 166 2.86 13.71 15.56
CA GLY A 166 4.16 13.27 15.07
C GLY A 166 4.13 12.84 13.59
N PRO A 167 5.29 12.57 12.98
CA PRO A 167 5.35 12.06 11.61
C PRO A 167 4.61 10.73 11.44
N VAL A 168 3.88 10.56 10.33
CA VAL A 168 3.11 9.35 10.02
C VAL A 168 3.53 8.79 8.68
N ARG A 169 3.68 7.47 8.59
CA ARG A 169 3.97 6.76 7.34
C ARG A 169 2.68 6.30 6.68
N PHE A 170 2.59 6.45 5.37
CA PHE A 170 1.48 5.93 4.58
C PHE A 170 1.95 5.53 3.19
N ILE A 171 1.17 4.68 2.54
CA ILE A 171 1.40 4.28 1.15
C ILE A 171 0.42 5.08 0.29
N ALA A 172 0.94 5.76 -0.74
CA ALA A 172 0.10 6.37 -1.76
C ALA A 172 0.01 5.45 -2.97
N LYS A 173 -1.20 5.20 -3.46
CA LYS A 173 -1.43 4.55 -4.76
C LYS A 173 -1.96 5.58 -5.74
N ARG A 174 -1.70 5.36 -7.03
CA ARG A 174 -2.26 6.21 -8.08
C ARG A 174 -3.79 6.17 -8.01
N ASP A 175 -4.40 7.35 -7.96
CA ASP A 175 -5.85 7.54 -8.05
C ASP A 175 -6.14 7.70 -9.55
N TYR A 176 -6.82 6.71 -10.13
CA TYR A 176 -7.11 6.61 -11.58
C TYR A 176 -8.53 7.09 -11.86
#